data_AF-X1ULA5-F1
#
_entry.id   AF-X1ULA5-F1
#
_cell.length_a   1.000
_cell.length_b   1.000
_cell.length_c   1.000
_cell.angle_alpha   90.00
_cell.angle_beta   90.00
_cell.angle_gamma   90.00
#
_symmetry.space_group_name_H-M   'P 1'
#
loop_
_entity.id
_entity.type
_entity.pdbx_description
1 polymer ?
#
loop_
_entity_poly.entity_id
_entity_poly.type
_entity_poly.pdbx_seq_one_letter_code
_entity_poly.pdbx_strand_id
1 'polypeptide(L)'
;MTRAEICPGIVIRRVNLEKMSMNRGKNIRRIVKDGYEKSHYDGSIFRKDGKQTRIENYFLGRLVKLVPDRARVLDLGCGSGVPVNACLIKQGFNVTGVDFCPRLITLA
;
A
#
# COMPACT_ATOMS: atom_id res chain seq x y z
N MET A 1 -6.57 23.24 -3.61
CA MET A 1 -6.46 21.99 -2.83
C MET A 1 -7.62 21.11 -3.22
N THR A 2 -7.40 20.01 -3.93
CA THR A 2 -8.45 19.06 -4.30
C THR A 2 -8.48 17.93 -3.27
N ARG A 3 -9.58 17.84 -2.55
CA ARG A 3 -9.86 16.79 -1.56
C ARG A 3 -10.44 15.61 -2.34
N ALA A 4 -9.64 14.58 -2.57
CA ALA A 4 -10.14 13.33 -3.12
C ALA A 4 -10.63 12.47 -1.95
N GLU A 5 -11.94 12.21 -1.88
CA GLU A 5 -12.47 11.18 -0.99
C GLU A 5 -12.26 9.83 -1.66
N ILE A 6 -11.19 9.13 -1.27
CA ILE A 6 -10.93 7.76 -1.71
C ILE A 6 -11.84 6.79 -0.93
N CYS A 7 -12.33 7.19 0.26
CA CYS A 7 -13.30 6.46 1.09
C CYS A 7 -14.07 7.42 2.03
N PRO A 8 -15.35 7.17 2.34
CA PRO A 8 -16.14 8.01 3.24
C PRO A 8 -15.49 8.17 4.62
N GLY A 9 -15.12 9.41 4.97
CA GLY A 9 -14.49 9.75 6.24
C GLY A 9 -12.96 9.61 6.29
N ILE A 10 -12.29 9.13 5.24
CA ILE A 10 -10.82 9.17 5.14
C ILE A 10 -10.40 10.44 4.41
N VAL A 11 -9.75 11.35 5.14
CA VAL A 11 -9.24 12.62 4.59
C VAL A 11 -7.75 12.48 4.29
N ILE A 12 -7.39 12.41 3.01
CA ILE A 12 -5.98 12.40 2.61
C ILE A 12 -5.54 13.84 2.35
N ARG A 13 -4.58 14.34 3.14
CA ARG A 13 -3.93 15.62 2.91
C ARG A 13 -2.55 15.38 2.29
N ARG A 14 -2.36 15.82 1.04
CA ARG A 14 -1.01 15.94 0.48
C ARG A 14 -0.28 17.05 1.25
N VAL A 15 0.73 16.67 2.03
CA VAL A 15 1.65 17.64 2.64
C VAL A 15 2.67 18.01 1.57
N ASN A 16 2.52 19.21 1.00
CA ASN A 16 3.51 19.73 0.05
C ASN A 16 4.69 20.29 0.87
N LEU A 17 5.75 19.49 1.01
CA LEU A 17 7.01 19.96 1.56
C LEU A 17 7.73 20.79 0.48
N GLU A 18 7.27 22.01 0.25
CA GLU A 18 7.98 22.97 -0.59
C GLU A 18 9.16 23.56 0.19
N LYS A 19 10.35 23.24 -0.34
CA LYS A 19 11.66 23.90 -0.19
C LYS A 19 12.44 23.69 1.11
N MET A 20 13.33 22.69 1.08
CA MET A 20 14.70 22.84 1.56
C MET A 20 15.68 22.29 0.52
N SER A 21 16.45 23.21 -0.06
CA SER A 21 17.62 23.03 -0.91
C SER A 21 17.48 22.23 -2.22
N MET A 22 17.67 22.94 -3.33
CA MET A 22 18.09 22.38 -4.61
C MET A 22 19.51 21.83 -4.46
N ASN A 23 19.66 20.67 -3.83
CA ASN A 23 20.93 19.96 -3.86
C ASN A 23 21.04 19.26 -5.20
N ARG A 24 22.16 19.51 -5.91
CA ARG A 24 22.55 18.88 -7.19
C ARG A 24 22.81 17.36 -7.09
N GLY A 25 22.18 16.69 -6.13
CA GLY A 25 22.16 15.24 -5.96
C GLY A 25 20.90 14.62 -6.57
N LYS A 26 20.95 13.32 -6.86
CA LYS A 26 19.81 12.60 -7.45
C LYS A 26 18.56 12.79 -6.57
N ASN A 27 17.43 13.15 -7.18
CA ASN A 27 16.15 13.27 -6.48
C ASN A 27 15.70 11.89 -5.97
N ILE A 28 15.84 11.65 -4.66
CA ILE A 28 15.55 10.35 -4.04
C ILE A 28 14.10 9.90 -4.25
N ARG A 29 13.13 10.82 -4.21
CA ARG A 29 11.72 10.48 -4.45
C ARG A 29 11.52 9.94 -5.87
N ARG A 30 12.22 10.53 -6.84
CA ARG A 30 12.19 10.06 -8.23
C ARG A 30 12.88 8.71 -8.37
N ILE A 31 14.03 8.50 -7.73
CA ILE A 31 14.71 7.19 -7.76
C ILE A 31 13.80 6.10 -7.19
N VAL A 32 13.18 6.33 -6.03
CA VAL A 32 12.26 5.36 -5.42
C VAL A 32 11.07 5.12 -6.35
N LYS A 33 10.44 6.17 -6.87
CA LYS A 33 9.31 6.02 -7.79
C LYS A 33 9.68 5.21 -9.02
N ASP A 34 10.76 5.59 -9.70
CA ASP A 34 11.23 4.91 -10.91
C ASP A 34 11.59 3.44 -10.63
N GLY A 35 12.12 3.14 -9.44
CA GLY A 35 12.39 1.78 -8.97
C GLY A 35 11.11 0.93 -8.93
N TYR A 36 10.06 1.42 -8.26
CA TYR A 36 8.78 0.70 -8.19
C TYR A 36 8.09 0.57 -9.56
N GLU A 37 8.10 1.62 -10.38
CA GLU A 37 7.46 1.61 -11.72
C GLU A 37 8.11 0.64 -12.71
N LYS A 38 9.43 0.44 -12.58
CA LYS A 38 10.24 -0.45 -13.44
C LYS A 38 10.43 -1.84 -12.86
N SER A 39 10.22 -2.01 -11.56
CA SER A 39 10.30 -3.31 -10.90
C SER A 39 9.26 -4.29 -11.43
N HIS A 40 9.50 -5.57 -11.19
CA HIS A 40 8.51 -6.64 -11.37
C HIS A 40 7.97 -7.04 -9.99
N TYR A 41 7.59 -6.01 -9.19
CA TYR A 41 6.81 -6.20 -7.96
C TYR A 41 5.35 -6.55 -8.24
N ASP A 42 4.98 -6.73 -9.51
CA ASP A 42 3.76 -7.41 -9.87
C ASP A 42 3.77 -8.83 -9.29
N GLY A 43 2.58 -9.33 -8.93
CA GLY A 43 2.44 -10.66 -8.32
C GLY A 43 2.97 -11.82 -9.18
N SER A 44 3.42 -11.54 -10.41
CA SER A 44 3.96 -12.49 -11.37
C SER A 44 5.40 -12.93 -11.05
N ILE A 45 6.21 -12.07 -10.41
CA ILE A 45 7.59 -12.38 -9.98
C ILE A 45 7.76 -12.30 -8.46
N PHE A 46 7.36 -11.18 -7.85
CA PHE A 46 7.35 -11.07 -6.40
C PHE A 46 6.04 -11.68 -5.86
N ARG A 47 6.18 -12.76 -5.07
CA ARG A 47 5.04 -13.52 -4.49
C ARG A 47 4.22 -14.33 -5.49
N LYS A 48 4.91 -14.99 -6.42
CA LYS A 48 4.33 -15.86 -7.46
C LYS A 48 3.42 -16.98 -6.92
N ASP A 49 3.62 -17.43 -5.69
CA ASP A 49 2.76 -18.46 -5.07
C ASP A 49 1.53 -17.88 -4.36
N GLY A 50 1.43 -16.56 -4.23
CA GLY A 50 0.37 -15.87 -3.51
C GLY A 50 0.32 -16.20 -2.01
N LYS A 51 1.34 -16.87 -1.47
CA LYS A 51 1.33 -17.36 -0.08
C LYS A 51 1.91 -16.33 0.86
N GLN A 52 1.33 -16.29 2.05
CA GLN A 52 1.85 -15.51 3.16
C GLN A 52 3.10 -16.18 3.71
N THR A 53 4.14 -15.38 3.89
CA THR A 53 5.35 -15.78 4.62
C THR A 53 5.01 -16.03 6.10
N ARG A 54 5.93 -16.70 6.82
CA ARG A 54 5.79 -16.91 8.27
C ARG A 54 5.67 -15.59 9.04
N ILE A 55 6.38 -14.56 8.61
CA ILE A 55 6.36 -13.23 9.23
C ILE A 55 5.00 -12.56 9.02
N GLU A 56 4.47 -12.60 7.79
CA GLU A 56 3.15 -12.05 7.48
C GLU A 56 2.05 -12.75 8.27
N ASN A 57 2.07 -14.09 8.32
CA ASN A 57 1.11 -14.85 9.11
C ASN A 57 1.16 -14.49 10.60
N TYR A 58 2.35 -14.31 11.16
CA TYR A 58 2.52 -13.92 12.55
C TYR A 58 1.91 -12.54 12.84
N PHE A 59 2.27 -11.52 12.06
CA PHE A 59 1.79 -10.16 12.30
C PHE A 59 0.31 -9.98 11.92
N LEU A 60 -0.12 -10.56 10.81
CA LEU A 60 -1.51 -10.45 10.37
C LEU A 60 -2.46 -11.20 11.31
N GLY A 61 -2.07 -12.39 11.77
CA GLY A 61 -2.83 -13.13 12.77
C GLY A 61 -2.94 -12.40 14.11
N ARG A 62 -1.91 -11.61 14.47
CA ARG A 62 -1.99 -10.71 15.64
C ARG A 62 -2.91 -9.51 15.39
N LEU A 63 -2.83 -8.89 14.22
CA LEU A 63 -3.66 -7.73 13.86
C LEU A 63 -5.14 -8.09 13.94
N VAL A 64 -5.55 -9.19 13.30
CA VAL A 64 -6.94 -9.64 13.25
C VAL A 64 -7.53 -9.84 14.65
N LYS A 65 -6.73 -10.32 15.60
CA LYS A 65 -7.19 -10.54 16.98
C LYS A 65 -7.38 -9.25 17.79
N LEU A 66 -6.75 -8.16 17.37
CA LEU A 66 -6.77 -6.87 18.09
C LEU A 66 -7.77 -5.88 17.51
N VAL A 67 -8.17 -6.08 16.26
CA VAL A 67 -9.05 -5.16 15.54
C VAL A 67 -10.48 -5.73 15.58
N PRO A 68 -11.52 -4.88 15.81
CA PRO A 68 -12.90 -5.35 15.78
C PRO A 68 -13.26 -6.05 14.46
N ASP A 69 -14.14 -7.04 14.56
CA ASP A 69 -14.66 -7.75 13.41
C ASP A 69 -15.23 -6.78 12.38
N ARG A 70 -14.91 -7.02 11.09
CA ARG A 70 -15.37 -6.22 9.96
C ARG A 70 -14.97 -4.74 10.01
N ALA A 71 -13.94 -4.39 10.77
CA ALA A 71 -13.44 -3.02 10.81
C ALA A 71 -12.98 -2.54 9.42
N ARG A 72 -12.92 -1.22 9.29
CA ARG A 72 -12.30 -0.56 8.14
C ARG A 72 -10.79 -0.50 8.34
N VAL A 73 -10.03 -0.94 7.33
CA VAL A 73 -8.56 -0.98 7.36
C VAL A 73 -8.01 -0.16 6.19
N LEU A 74 -7.05 0.72 6.48
CA LEU A 74 -6.30 1.48 5.49
C LEU A 74 -4.90 0.88 5.34
N ASP A 75 -4.56 0.40 4.15
CA ASP A 75 -3.24 -0.14 3.81
C ASP A 75 -2.43 0.87 2.99
N LEU A 76 -1.34 1.39 3.58
CA LEU A 76 -0.50 2.44 3.00
C LEU A 76 0.77 1.83 2.38
N GLY A 77 0.93 1.99 1.07
CA GLY A 77 1.92 1.26 0.29
C GLY A 77 1.45 -0.16 -0.03
N CYS A 78 0.19 -0.28 -0.48
CA CYS A 78 -0.47 -1.57 -0.63
C CYS A 78 0.08 -2.45 -1.76
N GLY A 79 0.89 -1.88 -2.66
CA GLY A 79 1.33 -2.55 -3.87
C GLY A 79 0.14 -3.12 -4.65
N SER A 80 0.21 -4.40 -5.02
CA SER A 80 -0.85 -5.16 -5.70
C SER A 80 -1.94 -5.70 -4.75
N GLY A 81 -1.88 -5.41 -3.45
CA GLY A 81 -2.84 -5.90 -2.46
C GLY A 81 -2.64 -7.36 -2.01
N VAL A 82 -1.68 -8.10 -2.58
CA VAL A 82 -1.42 -9.51 -2.22
C VAL A 82 -0.11 -9.66 -1.40
N PRO A 83 -0.13 -10.45 -0.31
CA PRO A 83 -1.23 -11.27 0.21
C PRO A 83 -2.04 -10.58 1.31
N VAL A 84 -1.62 -9.38 1.74
CA VAL A 84 -2.15 -8.73 2.94
C VAL A 84 -3.62 -8.36 2.79
N ASN A 85 -3.98 -7.56 1.78
CA ASN A 85 -5.35 -7.11 1.58
C ASN A 85 -6.26 -8.27 1.21
N ALA A 86 -5.80 -9.17 0.34
CA ALA A 86 -6.53 -10.39 0.02
C ALA A 86 -6.89 -11.21 1.29
N CYS A 87 -5.95 -11.34 2.23
CA CYS A 87 -6.21 -12.07 3.47
C CYS A 87 -7.16 -11.32 4.41
N LEU A 88 -7.01 -10.00 4.56
CA LEU A 88 -7.91 -9.19 5.39
C LEU A 88 -9.35 -9.20 4.83
N ILE A 89 -9.51 -9.07 3.51
CA ILE A 89 -10.81 -9.17 2.84
C ILE A 89 -11.42 -10.55 3.06
N LYS A 90 -10.63 -11.63 2.93
CA LYS A 90 -11.10 -13.00 3.20
C LYS A 90 -11.57 -13.19 4.65
N GLN A 91 -11.02 -12.42 5.58
CA GLN A 91 -11.43 -12.41 7.00
C GLN A 91 -12.59 -11.44 7.30
N GLY A 92 -13.14 -10.77 6.28
CA GLY A 92 -14.32 -9.93 6.39
C GLY A 92 -14.06 -8.46 6.71
N PHE A 93 -12.80 -8.01 6.69
CA PHE A 93 -12.47 -6.59 6.85
C PHE A 93 -12.80 -5.78 5.60
N ASN A 94 -13.14 -4.50 5.79
CA ASN A 94 -13.35 -3.56 4.70
C ASN A 94 -12.04 -2.79 4.44
N VAL A 95 -11.30 -3.18 3.40
CA VAL A 95 -9.93 -2.71 3.16
C VAL A 95 -9.90 -1.63 2.08
N THR A 96 -9.17 -0.56 2.35
CA THR A 96 -8.82 0.49 1.38
C THR A 96 -7.32 0.48 1.17
N GLY A 97 -6.87 0.11 -0.03
CA GLY A 97 -5.45 0.17 -0.41
C GLY A 97 -5.08 1.53 -0.99
N VAL A 98 -3.92 2.07 -0.61
CA VAL A 98 -3.34 3.28 -1.19
C VAL A 98 -1.89 3.00 -1.56
N ASP A 99 -1.52 3.23 -2.81
CA ASP A 99 -0.14 3.19 -3.28
C ASP A 99 0.15 4.39 -4.18
N PHE A 100 1.40 4.81 -4.25
CA PHE A 100 1.83 5.91 -5.11
C PHE A 100 2.14 5.42 -6.54
N CYS A 101 2.34 4.12 -6.75
CA CYS A 101 2.69 3.49 -8.01
C CYS A 101 1.43 3.09 -8.77
N PRO A 102 1.00 3.82 -9.81
CA PRO A 102 -0.23 3.55 -10.53
C PRO A 102 -0.23 2.16 -11.17
N ARG A 103 0.93 1.67 -11.64
CA ARG A 103 1.07 0.32 -12.18
C ARG A 103 0.61 -0.74 -11.17
N LEU A 104 0.99 -0.62 -9.90
CA LEU A 104 0.65 -1.62 -8.89
C LEU A 104 -0.84 -1.58 -8.52
N ILE A 105 -1.45 -0.38 -8.54
CA ILE A 105 -2.90 -0.23 -8.35
C ILE A 105 -3.69 -0.90 -9.48
N THR A 106 -3.23 -0.82 -10.74
CA THR A 106 -3.88 -1.49 -11.87
C THR A 106 -3.86 -3.02 -11.79
N LEU A 107 -3.00 -3.59 -10.94
CA LEU A 107 -2.88 -5.04 -10.74
C LEU A 107 -3.75 -5.57 -9.58
N ALA A 108 -4.38 -4.68 -8.81
CA ALA A 108 -5.14 -5.00 -7.61
C ALA A 108 -6.54 -5.53 -7.91
#